data_AF-A0A5J5K1D8-F1
#
_entry.id   AF-A0A5J5K1D8-F1
#
_cell.length_a   1.000
_cell.length_b   1.000
_cell.length_c   1.000
_cell.angle_alpha   90.00
_cell.angle_beta   90.00
_cell.angle_gamma   90.00
#
_symmetry.space_group_name_H-M   'P 1'
#
loop_
_entity.id
_entity.type
_entity.pdbx_description
1 polymer ?
#
loop_
_entity_poly.entity_id
_entity_poly.type
_entity_poly.pdbx_seq_one_letter_code
_entity_poly.pdbx_strand_id
1 'polypeptide(L)'
;MVITEIRDGSGTTRSFPPRCRQVLDAAVADAVTEVLSDVLVKSTLKGIGREAAGMPGEGDMHRSAWYAGYTPDLALAVSLGDPRGATRYPLVDVTMGGHRYRQVDGTSVPGLIWKQAMTEATRGTRETRFTRPDMRRFGGCHDACPN
;
A
#
# COMPACT_ATOMS: atom_id res chain seq x y z
N MET A 1 -0.29 8.43 16.01
CA MET A 1 -1.18 8.97 17.06
C MET A 1 -2.50 9.32 16.38
N VAL A 2 -3.63 8.76 16.82
CA VAL A 2 -4.94 8.96 16.18
C VAL A 2 -5.62 10.25 16.64
N ILE A 3 -5.28 10.71 17.85
CA ILE A 3 -5.77 11.96 18.44
C ILE A 3 -4.77 13.07 18.09
N THR A 4 -5.20 14.11 17.40
CA THR A 4 -4.38 15.28 17.07
C THR A 4 -4.53 16.41 18.09
N GLU A 5 -5.66 16.45 18.80
CA GLU A 5 -6.00 17.49 19.76
C GLU A 5 -7.02 16.97 20.79
N ILE A 6 -6.88 17.43 22.05
CA ILE A 6 -7.93 17.30 23.08
C ILE A 6 -8.28 18.69 23.57
N ARG A 7 -9.58 19.00 23.63
CA ARG A 7 -10.10 20.24 24.21
C ARG A 7 -10.97 19.91 25.43
N ASP A 8 -10.67 20.52 26.57
CA ASP A 8 -11.43 20.30 27.80
C ASP A 8 -12.60 21.30 27.96
N GLY A 9 -13.42 21.08 29.01
CA GLY A 9 -14.57 21.93 29.31
C GLY A 9 -14.22 23.35 29.77
N SER A 10 -12.97 23.61 30.14
CA SER A 10 -12.47 24.96 30.45
C SER A 10 -12.04 25.74 29.19
N GLY A 11 -11.98 25.06 28.04
CA GLY A 11 -11.50 25.62 26.78
C GLY A 11 -9.99 25.46 26.59
N THR A 12 -9.30 24.73 27.47
CA THR A 12 -7.87 24.45 27.32
C THR A 12 -7.69 23.40 26.23
N THR A 13 -6.78 23.69 25.29
CA THR A 13 -6.46 22.81 24.16
C THR A 13 -5.07 22.21 24.35
N ARG A 14 -4.96 20.90 24.17
CA ARG A 14 -3.69 20.17 24.13
C ARG A 14 -3.50 19.51 22.77
N SER A 15 -2.47 19.92 22.05
CA SER A 15 -2.11 19.34 20.76
C SER A 15 -1.19 18.13 20.91
N PHE A 16 -1.34 17.19 19.98
CA PHE A 16 -0.64 15.91 19.92
C PHE A 16 -0.04 15.71 18.52
N PRO A 17 0.96 16.51 18.11
CA PRO A 17 1.56 16.41 16.80
C PRO A 17 2.31 15.08 16.62
N PRO A 18 2.43 14.57 15.38
CA PRO A 18 3.19 13.36 15.10
C PRO A 18 4.67 13.57 15.43
N ARG A 19 5.30 12.54 16.03
CA ARG A 19 6.74 12.50 16.28
C ARG A 19 7.42 11.69 15.18
N CYS A 20 7.85 12.37 14.12
CA CYS A 20 8.51 11.74 12.98
C CYS A 20 10.00 11.56 13.25
N ARG A 21 10.56 10.43 12.81
CA ARG A 21 12.01 10.18 12.75
C ARG A 21 12.32 9.45 11.45
N GLN A 22 13.49 9.69 10.89
CA GLN A 22 13.96 8.92 9.75
C GLN A 22 14.28 7.49 10.20
N VAL A 23 13.65 6.50 9.55
CA VAL A 23 13.85 5.06 9.83
C VAL A 23 14.44 4.30 8.64
N LEU A 24 14.48 4.93 7.47
CA LEU A 24 15.05 4.41 6.24
C LEU A 24 15.81 5.55 5.55
N ASP A 25 16.92 5.23 4.89
CA ASP A 25 17.63 6.17 4.03
C ASP A 25 16.73 6.62 2.88
N ALA A 26 16.67 7.93 2.61
CA ALA A 26 15.74 8.49 1.62
C ALA A 26 15.98 7.91 0.22
N ALA A 27 17.25 7.80 -0.20
CA ALA A 27 17.58 7.25 -1.50
C ALA A 27 17.20 5.76 -1.63
N VAL A 28 17.26 4.99 -0.53
CA VAL A 28 16.75 3.61 -0.50
C VAL A 28 15.23 3.58 -0.61
N ALA A 29 14.51 4.47 0.07
CA ALA A 29 13.06 4.56 -0.01
C ALA A 29 12.56 4.91 -1.43
N ASP A 30 13.26 5.81 -2.11
CA ASP A 30 12.96 6.20 -3.49
C ASP A 30 13.19 5.02 -4.46
N ALA A 31 14.27 4.25 -4.28
CA ALA A 31 14.54 3.05 -5.07
C ALA A 31 13.49 1.95 -4.85
N VAL A 32 13.08 1.71 -3.60
CA VAL A 32 11.97 0.78 -3.29
C VAL A 32 10.69 1.23 -3.96
N THR A 33 10.41 2.53 -3.94
CA THR A 33 9.20 3.10 -4.55
C THR A 33 9.19 2.91 -6.06
N GLU A 34 10.32 3.05 -6.75
CA GLU A 34 10.41 2.79 -8.19
C GLU A 34 10.04 1.32 -8.50
N VAL A 35 10.61 0.37 -7.76
CA VAL A 35 10.31 -1.07 -7.91
C VAL A 35 8.83 -1.37 -7.65
N LEU A 36 8.27 -0.83 -6.57
CA LEU A 36 6.87 -1.05 -6.20
C LEU A 36 5.87 -0.34 -7.12
N SER A 37 6.28 0.76 -7.76
CA SER A 37 5.48 1.43 -8.79
C SER A 37 5.38 0.55 -10.04
N ASP A 38 6.49 -0.09 -10.43
CA ASP A 38 6.51 -1.02 -11.57
C ASP A 38 5.64 -2.27 -11.32
N VAL A 39 5.65 -2.81 -10.09
CA VAL A 39 4.73 -3.90 -9.68
C VAL A 39 3.27 -3.51 -9.89
N LEU A 40 2.87 -2.32 -9.44
CA LEU A 40 1.50 -1.84 -9.60
C LEU A 40 1.14 -1.65 -11.08
N VAL A 41 2.01 -1.01 -11.87
CA VAL A 41 1.78 -0.74 -13.30
C VAL A 41 1.61 -2.03 -14.12
N LYS A 42 2.36 -3.07 -13.76
CA LYS A 42 2.28 -4.40 -14.39
C LYS A 42 1.09 -5.25 -13.91
N SER A 43 0.39 -4.82 -12.85
CA SER A 43 -0.77 -5.53 -12.30
C SER A 43 -2.09 -5.12 -12.96
N THR A 44 -3.15 -5.88 -12.67
CA THR A 44 -4.55 -5.54 -12.99
C THR A 44 -5.07 -4.33 -12.20
N LEU A 45 -4.36 -3.90 -11.15
CA LEU A 45 -4.75 -2.82 -10.26
C LEU A 45 -4.28 -1.44 -10.72
N LYS A 46 -3.54 -1.36 -11.83
CA LYS A 46 -3.04 -0.11 -12.40
C LYS A 46 -4.12 0.96 -12.60
N GLY A 47 -3.71 2.22 -12.53
CA GLY A 47 -4.55 3.37 -12.82
C GLY A 47 -5.49 3.75 -11.67
N ILE A 48 -4.95 4.52 -10.72
CA ILE A 48 -5.72 5.21 -9.67
C ILE A 48 -5.80 6.73 -9.91
N GLY A 49 -5.36 7.19 -11.08
CA GLY A 49 -5.38 8.61 -11.46
C GLY A 49 -4.23 9.46 -10.92
N ARG A 50 -3.24 8.86 -10.24
CA ARG A 50 -2.01 9.50 -9.76
C ARG A 50 -0.88 8.49 -9.56
N GLU A 51 0.34 8.98 -9.30
CA GLU A 51 1.48 8.14 -8.94
C GLU A 51 1.20 7.32 -7.67
N ALA A 52 1.43 6.02 -7.74
CA ALA A 52 1.28 5.09 -6.63
C ALA A 52 2.19 3.87 -6.78
N ALA A 53 2.48 3.26 -5.64
CA ALA A 53 3.30 2.07 -5.50
C ALA A 53 2.56 1.06 -4.62
N GLY A 54 2.75 -0.24 -4.85
CA GLY A 54 2.12 -1.25 -4.00
C GLY A 54 2.59 -2.67 -4.27
N MET A 55 2.30 -3.54 -3.32
CA MET A 55 2.71 -4.94 -3.34
C MET A 55 1.53 -5.82 -2.88
N PRO A 56 1.14 -6.83 -3.67
CA PRO A 56 0.26 -7.89 -3.19
C PRO A 56 1.02 -8.81 -2.24
N GLY A 57 0.32 -9.49 -1.35
CA GLY A 57 0.89 -10.61 -0.64
C GLY A 57 -0.16 -11.61 -0.19
N GLU A 58 0.32 -12.82 0.05
CA GLU A 58 -0.48 -13.98 0.41
C GLU A 58 0.15 -14.66 1.62
N GLY A 59 -0.68 -15.07 2.57
CA GLY A 59 -0.27 -15.85 3.72
C GLY A 59 -0.14 -17.32 3.36
N ASP A 60 0.69 -18.04 4.11
CA ASP A 60 0.90 -19.48 3.94
C ASP A 60 -0.43 -20.24 3.80
N MET A 61 -0.50 -21.15 2.84
CA MET A 61 -1.70 -21.97 2.57
C MET A 61 -2.98 -21.14 2.34
N HIS A 62 -2.86 -19.90 1.86
CA HIS A 62 -3.97 -18.99 1.58
C HIS A 62 -4.81 -18.65 2.82
N ARG A 63 -4.19 -18.65 3.99
CA ARG A 63 -4.83 -18.26 5.25
C ARG A 63 -5.22 -16.78 5.28
N SER A 64 -4.48 -15.96 4.56
CA SER A 64 -4.77 -14.54 4.39
C SER A 64 -4.31 -14.07 3.01
N ALA A 65 -4.88 -12.96 2.57
CA ALA A 65 -4.44 -12.22 1.39
C ALA A 65 -4.46 -10.74 1.73
N TRP A 66 -3.50 -9.97 1.23
CA TRP A 66 -3.41 -8.54 1.48
C TRP A 66 -2.87 -7.77 0.28
N TYR A 67 -3.15 -6.48 0.30
CA TYR A 67 -2.53 -5.51 -0.59
C TYR A 67 -2.10 -4.30 0.23
N ALA A 68 -0.84 -3.92 0.12
CA ALA A 68 -0.31 -2.72 0.76
C ALA A 68 0.22 -1.79 -0.33
N GLY A 69 -0.22 -0.52 -0.31
CA GLY A 69 0.21 0.45 -1.30
C GLY A 69 0.03 1.88 -0.83
N TYR A 70 0.72 2.79 -1.50
CA TYR A 70 0.80 4.18 -1.11
C TYR A 70 0.95 5.09 -2.32
N THR A 71 0.49 6.33 -2.13
CA THR A 71 0.88 7.52 -2.89
C THR A 71 1.88 8.31 -2.03
N PRO A 72 2.52 9.38 -2.50
CA PRO A 72 3.38 10.18 -1.63
C PRO A 72 2.62 10.84 -0.47
N ASP A 73 1.29 11.00 -0.59
CA ASP A 73 0.44 11.70 0.38
C ASP A 73 -0.41 10.77 1.26
N LEU A 74 -0.54 9.48 0.93
CA LEU A 74 -1.42 8.53 1.62
C LEU A 74 -0.93 7.10 1.49
N ALA A 75 -0.82 6.39 2.62
CA ALA A 75 -0.57 4.95 2.67
C ALA A 75 -1.83 4.19 3.11
N LEU A 76 -2.10 3.05 2.47
CA LEU A 76 -3.28 2.21 2.75
C LEU A 76 -2.91 0.72 2.62
N ALA A 77 -3.39 -0.09 3.57
CA ALA A 77 -3.27 -1.53 3.51
C ALA A 77 -4.63 -2.20 3.73
N VAL A 78 -4.91 -3.24 2.95
CA VAL A 78 -6.10 -4.09 3.08
C VAL A 78 -5.64 -5.51 3.36
N SER A 79 -6.17 -6.13 4.40
CA SER A 79 -5.94 -7.54 4.72
C SER A 79 -7.27 -8.27 4.81
N LEU A 80 -7.30 -9.49 4.30
CA LEU A 80 -8.45 -10.37 4.29
C LEU A 80 -8.07 -11.72 4.92
N GLY A 81 -8.98 -12.24 5.73
CA GLY A 81 -8.92 -13.56 6.34
C GLY A 81 -10.31 -13.99 6.79
N ASP A 82 -10.52 -15.30 6.96
CA ASP A 82 -11.81 -15.81 7.41
C ASP A 82 -11.98 -15.57 8.93
N PRO A 83 -13.05 -14.86 9.35
CA PRO A 83 -13.28 -14.54 10.77
C PRO A 83 -13.57 -15.77 11.63
N ARG A 84 -13.96 -16.91 11.04
CA ARG A 84 -14.14 -18.19 11.75
C ARG A 84 -12.81 -18.87 12.08
N GLY A 85 -11.71 -18.35 11.55
CA GLY A 85 -10.34 -18.81 11.81
C GLY A 85 -9.63 -19.21 10.52
N ALA A 86 -8.70 -18.35 10.10
CA ALA A 86 -7.91 -18.47 8.87
C ALA A 86 -7.22 -19.84 8.66
N THR A 87 -6.81 -20.52 9.74
CA THR A 87 -6.16 -21.84 9.64
C THR A 87 -7.13 -22.95 9.23
N ARG A 88 -8.36 -22.91 9.74
CA ARG A 88 -9.39 -23.93 9.45
C ARG A 88 -10.17 -23.60 8.19
N TYR A 89 -10.27 -22.31 7.87
CA TYR A 89 -11.01 -21.77 6.73
C TYR A 89 -10.08 -20.92 5.88
N PRO A 90 -9.22 -21.54 5.05
CA PRO A 90 -8.37 -20.81 4.11
C PRO A 90 -9.22 -20.17 3.01
N LEU A 91 -8.67 -19.17 2.34
CA LEU A 91 -9.32 -18.42 1.26
C LEU A 91 -9.22 -19.17 -0.10
N VAL A 92 -9.60 -20.44 -0.09
CA VAL A 92 -9.62 -21.34 -1.26
C VAL A 92 -11.05 -21.84 -1.47
N ASP A 93 -11.52 -21.82 -2.71
CA ASP A 93 -12.89 -22.21 -3.07
C ASP A 93 -13.99 -21.49 -2.24
N VAL A 94 -13.77 -20.21 -1.97
CA VAL A 94 -14.68 -19.38 -1.17
C VAL A 94 -15.62 -18.56 -2.07
N THR A 95 -16.83 -18.31 -1.59
CA THR A 95 -17.77 -17.39 -2.23
C THR A 95 -17.90 -16.13 -1.39
N MET A 96 -17.63 -14.97 -1.99
CA MET A 96 -17.73 -13.66 -1.35
C MET A 96 -18.49 -12.70 -2.27
N GLY A 97 -19.49 -11.99 -1.73
CA GLY A 97 -20.29 -11.05 -2.51
C GLY A 97 -20.99 -11.66 -3.73
N GLY A 98 -21.32 -12.96 -3.69
CA GLY A 98 -21.93 -13.68 -4.83
C GLY A 98 -20.95 -14.19 -5.88
N HIS A 99 -19.65 -13.93 -5.75
CA HIS A 99 -18.61 -14.40 -6.65
C HIS A 99 -17.82 -15.54 -6.03
N ARG A 100 -17.63 -16.63 -6.79
CA ARG A 100 -16.80 -17.76 -6.37
C ARG A 100 -15.34 -17.51 -6.77
N TYR A 101 -14.44 -17.62 -5.80
CA TYR A 101 -13.00 -17.51 -5.97
C TYR A 101 -12.39 -18.89 -5.75
N ARG A 102 -11.69 -19.41 -6.78
CA ARG A 102 -10.89 -20.64 -6.61
C ARG A 102 -9.80 -20.44 -5.57
N GLN A 103 -9.21 -19.25 -5.56
CA GLN A 103 -8.21 -18.82 -4.62
C GLN A 103 -8.28 -17.30 -4.53
N VAL A 104 -8.11 -16.78 -3.32
CA VAL A 104 -8.03 -15.34 -3.07
C VAL A 104 -6.56 -14.99 -2.88
N ASP A 105 -6.05 -14.13 -3.76
CA ASP A 105 -4.71 -13.57 -3.72
C ASP A 105 -4.73 -12.06 -3.43
N GLY A 106 -3.57 -11.44 -3.23
CA GLY A 106 -3.46 -10.03 -2.89
C GLY A 106 -3.99 -9.09 -3.98
N THR A 107 -3.98 -9.51 -5.25
CA THR A 107 -4.50 -8.72 -6.38
C THR A 107 -6.00 -8.90 -6.62
N SER A 108 -6.62 -9.90 -6.00
CA SER A 108 -8.04 -10.20 -6.09
C SER A 108 -8.87 -9.24 -5.21
N VAL A 109 -9.58 -9.75 -4.20
CA VAL A 109 -10.44 -8.94 -3.33
C VAL A 109 -9.68 -7.84 -2.59
N PRO A 110 -8.53 -8.10 -1.92
CA PRO A 110 -7.81 -7.05 -1.18
C PRO A 110 -7.34 -5.90 -2.08
N GLY A 111 -6.76 -6.24 -3.22
CA GLY A 111 -6.27 -5.28 -4.21
C GLY A 111 -7.37 -4.41 -4.79
N LEU A 112 -8.53 -4.99 -5.11
CA LEU A 112 -9.68 -4.23 -5.60
C LEU A 112 -10.24 -3.26 -4.55
N ILE A 113 -10.34 -3.70 -3.29
CA ILE A 113 -10.72 -2.82 -2.17
C ILE A 113 -9.70 -1.68 -2.01
N TRP A 114 -8.40 -2.00 -2.03
CA TRP A 114 -7.33 -1.00 -1.94
C TRP A 114 -7.45 0.04 -3.05
N LYS A 115 -7.65 -0.41 -4.30
CA LYS A 115 -7.75 0.47 -5.47
C LYS A 115 -8.92 1.44 -5.34
N GLN A 116 -10.09 0.92 -4.99
CA GLN A 116 -11.30 1.73 -4.81
C GLN A 116 -11.13 2.73 -3.66
N ALA A 117 -10.65 2.26 -2.50
CA ALA A 117 -10.47 3.10 -1.32
C ALA A 117 -9.42 4.21 -1.56
N MET A 118 -8.27 3.89 -2.16
CA MET A 118 -7.24 4.87 -2.48
C MET A 118 -7.73 5.91 -3.50
N THR A 119 -8.47 5.48 -4.52
CA THR A 119 -9.04 6.38 -5.54
C THR A 119 -10.00 7.39 -4.91
N GLU A 120 -10.93 6.92 -4.06
CA GLU A 120 -11.87 7.81 -3.39
C GLU A 120 -11.22 8.69 -2.33
N ALA A 121 -10.31 8.14 -1.51
CA ALA A 121 -9.64 8.89 -0.46
C ALA A 121 -8.75 10.03 -1.00
N THR A 122 -8.24 9.89 -2.23
CA THR A 122 -7.41 10.91 -2.88
C THR A 122 -8.19 11.81 -3.84
N ARG A 123 -9.48 11.57 -4.05
CA ARG A 123 -10.32 12.36 -4.95
C ARG A 123 -10.39 13.82 -4.50
N GLY A 124 -10.01 14.74 -5.39
CA GLY A 124 -10.00 16.18 -5.10
C GLY A 124 -8.85 16.67 -4.22
N THR A 125 -7.95 15.78 -3.78
CA THR A 125 -6.73 16.16 -3.08
C THR A 125 -5.65 16.61 -4.06
N ARG A 126 -4.74 17.50 -3.64
CA ARG A 126 -3.57 17.88 -4.45
C ARG A 126 -2.72 16.64 -4.72
N GLU A 127 -2.33 16.43 -5.97
CA GLU A 127 -1.39 15.37 -6.33
C GLU A 127 0.05 15.84 -6.10
N THR A 128 0.85 14.98 -5.49
CA THR A 128 2.31 15.10 -5.47
C THR A 128 2.95 13.92 -6.18
N ARG A 129 4.24 14.04 -6.52
CA ARG A 129 5.00 13.03 -7.25
C ARG A 129 6.03 12.37 -6.35
N PHE A 130 6.36 11.12 -6.64
CA PHE A 130 7.49 10.45 -6.02
C PHE A 130 8.81 11.10 -6.45
N THR A 131 9.78 11.07 -5.54
CA THR A 131 11.16 11.40 -5.87
C THR A 131 11.75 10.27 -6.70
N ARG A 132 12.45 10.60 -7.79
CA ARG A 132 13.12 9.60 -8.64
C ARG A 132 14.37 9.05 -7.93
N PRO A 133 14.68 7.75 -8.09
CA PRO A 133 15.83 7.14 -7.45
C PRO A 133 17.17 7.69 -7.98
N ASP A 134 18.20 7.69 -7.14
CA ASP A 134 19.57 7.99 -7.58
C ASP A 134 20.12 6.83 -8.40
N MET A 135 20.03 6.96 -9.72
CA MET A 135 20.47 5.92 -10.67
C MET A 135 21.99 5.68 -10.64
N ARG A 136 22.81 6.59 -10.10
CA ARG A 136 24.24 6.30 -9.90
C ARG A 136 24.47 5.25 -8.82
N ARG A 137 23.53 5.12 -7.89
CA ARG A 137 23.58 4.15 -6.78
C ARG A 137 22.79 2.88 -7.09
N PHE A 138 21.67 2.99 -7.80
CA PHE A 138 20.71 1.89 -7.99
C PHE A 138 20.45 1.50 -9.45
N GLY A 139 20.98 2.24 -10.43
CA GLY A 139 20.64 2.06 -11.85
C GLY A 139 21.23 0.84 -12.53
N GLY A 140 22.05 0.04 -11.83
CA GLY A 140 22.77 -1.08 -12.41
C GLY A 140 23.68 -0.66 -13.59
N CYS A 141 24.16 -1.61 -14.37
CA CYS A 141 24.96 -1.35 -15.57
C CYS A 141 24.08 -1.15 -16.82
N HIS A 142 23.17 -0.17 -16.81
CA HIS A 142 22.37 0.09 -18.02
C HIS A 142 23.10 0.93 -19.08
N ASP A 143 24.01 1.83 -18.67
CA ASP A 143 24.67 2.76 -19.61
C ASP A 143 26.18 2.53 -19.77
N ALA A 144 26.87 1.99 -18.77
CA ALA A 144 28.28 1.62 -18.85
C ALA A 144 28.66 0.65 -17.72
N CYS A 145 29.09 -0.55 -18.07
CA CYS A 145 29.70 -1.48 -17.13
C CYS A 145 31.23 -1.40 -17.31
N PRO A 146 32.03 -1.18 -16.24
CA PRO A 146 33.47 -1.34 -16.32
C PRO A 146 33.80 -2.79 -16.69
N ASN A 147 34.65 -2.98 -17.70
CA ASN A 147 35.20 -4.27 -18.09
C ASN A 147 35.97 -4.94 -16.96
#